data_AF-A0A9N7MM93-F1
#
_entry.id   AF-A0A9N7MM93-F1
#
_cell.length_a   1.000
_cell.length_b   1.000
_cell.length_c   1.000
_cell.angle_alpha   90.00
_cell.angle_beta   90.00
_cell.angle_gamma   90.00
#
_symmetry.space_group_name_H-M   'P 1'
#
loop_
_entity.id
_entity.type
_entity.pdbx_description
1 polymer ?
#
loop_
_entity_poly.entity_id
_entity_poly.type
_entity_poly.pdbx_seq_one_letter_code
_entity_poly.pdbx_strand_id
1 'polypeptide(L)'
;MCETLVELRIGAYVVLPAAGDVCLPALKRLYLKGAESLPRLISGCPVLEELSIVNKNTAQNLEICSPTLLRLELNIQPDDHGIDGNKYFWVKLLTPALRFLNMIEYVFDNISTGRLGSLAVANVSLGCESRFKLEFVGKLCNVGSLDLCHGVMEISDSTFSALTGKFHNLTKLTLSADWRFLSFFLANADNLQVLTIRVIGCGNIKEWREPHQVPTCLSSHLKTVAIEPYECTEEWLFISYVLRNAEVLKLMKVIKLPYYPCKDLVFDALKRRILQLQPDVETVSKRFCVGLDRFSQRIFGIEKDVVDYGGASSYIAASQSWHIGVRAKASKKLVSFITGIPARIRARDSVVLMAEVNFLCVHKKLRSKRLAPVMIKEVTRRVHLENIWQAAYTAGIVLPTPIATCQYWHRSLNPKKLIDVGFSRLGARMTMSRTIKLFKLPDQTVTPRFRKMETHDVPAVTRLLRDYLKQFVVAPDFDENDVEHWLLPKEGAVDSFLVESPETHRITDFCSFYTLESSILGSPNHSILNAAYSYYNVATATPLLQLMNDALIVAKKKDFDVFNSFDVMHNESFLKELKFGPGDGKLHYYLYNYRLKHVLKASELGLVLL
;
A
#
# COMPACT_ATOMS: atom_id res chain seq x y z
N MET A 1 -25.96 -8.07 -50.46
CA MET A 1 -26.36 -8.01 -49.04
C MET A 1 -25.70 -9.16 -48.30
N CYS A 2 -25.11 -8.92 -47.14
CA CYS A 2 -24.49 -9.97 -46.33
C CYS A 2 -25.37 -10.24 -45.11
N GLU A 3 -26.09 -11.35 -45.11
CA GLU A 3 -27.10 -11.68 -44.09
C GLU A 3 -26.52 -12.39 -42.86
N THR A 4 -25.25 -12.77 -42.89
CA THR A 4 -24.59 -13.56 -41.84
C THR A 4 -23.55 -12.77 -41.04
N LEU A 5 -23.23 -11.54 -41.47
CA LEU A 5 -22.19 -10.73 -40.84
C LEU A 5 -22.70 -10.12 -39.52
N VAL A 6 -22.20 -10.62 -38.40
CA VAL A 6 -22.59 -10.19 -37.04
C VAL A 6 -21.66 -9.11 -36.46
N GLU A 7 -20.41 -9.07 -36.91
CA GLU A 7 -19.39 -8.13 -36.43
C GLU A 7 -18.53 -7.60 -37.59
N LEU A 8 -18.29 -6.30 -37.59
CA LEU A 8 -17.49 -5.62 -38.61
C LEU A 8 -16.53 -4.64 -37.95
N ARG A 9 -15.23 -4.79 -38.24
CA ARG A 9 -14.15 -3.92 -37.79
C ARG A 9 -13.45 -3.29 -38.97
N ILE A 10 -13.46 -1.96 -39.05
CA ILE A 10 -12.80 -1.22 -40.12
C ILE A 10 -11.79 -0.26 -39.51
N GLY A 11 -10.50 -0.57 -39.72
CA GLY A 11 -9.36 0.21 -39.24
C GLY A 11 -9.01 1.43 -40.10
N ALA A 12 -9.82 1.72 -41.12
CA ALA A 12 -9.66 2.85 -42.04
C ALA A 12 -10.90 3.77 -42.01
N TYR A 13 -10.74 4.99 -42.52
CA TYR A 13 -11.88 5.89 -42.70
C TYR A 13 -12.76 5.35 -43.85
N VAL A 14 -14.05 5.21 -43.59
CA VAL A 14 -15.01 4.64 -44.55
C VAL A 14 -15.60 5.75 -45.39
N VAL A 15 -15.38 5.70 -46.70
CA VAL A 15 -16.08 6.56 -47.67
C VAL A 15 -17.18 5.72 -48.31
N LEU A 16 -18.43 6.11 -48.08
CA LEU A 16 -19.57 5.46 -48.73
C LEU A 16 -19.84 6.16 -50.08
N PRO A 17 -20.00 5.43 -51.19
CA PRO A 17 -20.38 6.03 -52.46
C PRO A 17 -21.72 6.75 -52.33
N ALA A 18 -21.88 7.88 -53.03
CA ALA A 18 -23.10 8.69 -52.99
C ALA A 18 -24.37 7.88 -53.32
N ALA A 19 -24.25 6.87 -54.20
CA ALA A 19 -25.30 5.93 -54.57
C ALA A 19 -25.00 4.50 -54.07
N GLY A 20 -25.98 3.86 -53.42
CA GLY A 20 -25.90 2.49 -52.91
C GLY A 20 -26.54 2.32 -51.53
N ASP A 21 -27.37 1.28 -51.37
CA ASP A 21 -27.96 0.91 -50.09
C ASP A 21 -26.98 0.06 -49.29
N VAL A 22 -26.57 0.57 -48.13
CA VAL A 22 -25.84 -0.24 -47.14
C VAL A 22 -26.87 -1.03 -46.35
N CYS A 23 -26.88 -2.35 -46.52
CA CYS A 23 -27.81 -3.23 -45.80
C CYS A 23 -27.04 -4.39 -45.17
N LEU A 24 -26.90 -4.33 -43.85
CA LEU A 24 -26.22 -5.30 -42.99
C LEU A 24 -27.20 -5.76 -41.89
N PRO A 25 -28.23 -6.56 -42.24
CA PRO A 25 -29.39 -6.80 -41.40
C PRO A 25 -29.10 -7.63 -40.14
N ALA A 26 -27.98 -8.38 -40.11
CA ALA A 26 -27.56 -9.19 -38.97
C ALA A 26 -26.45 -8.55 -38.13
N LEU A 27 -25.99 -7.36 -38.48
CA LEU A 27 -24.83 -6.74 -37.86
C LEU A 27 -25.18 -6.20 -36.46
N LYS A 28 -24.53 -6.77 -35.44
CA LYS A 28 -24.71 -6.40 -34.04
C LYS A 28 -23.59 -5.51 -33.51
N ARG A 29 -22.36 -5.66 -34.03
CA ARG A 29 -21.19 -4.92 -33.55
C ARG A 29 -20.46 -4.24 -34.70
N LEU A 30 -20.24 -2.93 -34.58
CA LEU A 30 -19.58 -2.11 -35.59
C LEU A 30 -18.46 -1.28 -34.97
N TYR A 31 -17.24 -1.45 -35.47
CA TYR A 31 -16.06 -0.70 -35.05
C TYR A 31 -15.50 0.08 -36.23
N LEU A 32 -15.38 1.39 -36.09
CA LEU A 32 -15.00 2.32 -37.16
C LEU A 32 -13.87 3.25 -36.71
N LYS A 33 -12.95 3.57 -37.63
CA LYS A 33 -12.04 4.71 -37.45
C LYS A 33 -12.70 6.05 -37.81
N GLY A 34 -13.79 6.00 -38.59
CA GLY A 34 -14.57 7.15 -39.05
C GLY A 34 -15.35 6.76 -40.30
N ALA A 35 -16.43 7.49 -40.62
CA ALA A 35 -17.21 7.23 -41.82
C ALA A 35 -17.83 8.52 -42.37
N GLU A 36 -17.78 8.70 -43.69
CA GLU A 36 -18.60 9.67 -44.39
C GLU A 36 -20.06 9.20 -44.38
N SER A 37 -21.00 10.08 -44.01
CA SER A 37 -22.43 9.75 -43.89
C SER A 37 -22.75 8.61 -42.90
N LEU A 38 -22.17 8.68 -41.69
CA LEU A 38 -22.45 7.77 -40.57
C LEU A 38 -23.95 7.45 -40.34
N PRO A 39 -24.90 8.40 -40.46
CA PRO A 39 -26.33 8.10 -40.31
C PRO A 39 -26.83 7.04 -41.30
N ARG A 40 -26.35 7.05 -42.56
CA ARG A 40 -26.73 6.07 -43.59
C ARG A 40 -26.22 4.67 -43.23
N LEU A 41 -25.00 4.57 -42.71
CA LEU A 41 -24.40 3.31 -42.28
C LEU A 41 -25.18 2.71 -41.10
N ILE A 42 -25.53 3.54 -40.11
CA ILE A 42 -26.30 3.10 -38.94
C ILE A 42 -27.72 2.69 -39.34
N SER A 43 -28.39 3.44 -40.22
CA SER A 43 -29.74 3.07 -40.70
C SER A 43 -29.76 1.74 -41.45
N GLY A 44 -28.64 1.36 -42.06
CA GLY A 44 -28.44 0.06 -42.73
C GLY A 44 -28.26 -1.13 -41.79
N CYS A 45 -28.14 -0.89 -40.48
CA CYS A 45 -27.85 -1.88 -39.45
C CYS A 45 -28.96 -1.90 -38.39
N PRO A 46 -30.16 -2.47 -38.68
CA PRO A 46 -31.33 -2.35 -37.81
C PRO A 46 -31.17 -3.01 -36.44
N VAL A 47 -30.32 -4.04 -36.32
CA VAL A 47 -30.08 -4.81 -35.09
C VAL A 47 -28.78 -4.43 -34.37
N LEU A 48 -28.23 -3.25 -34.65
CA LEU A 48 -26.95 -2.81 -34.10
C LEU A 48 -27.02 -2.61 -32.57
N GLU A 49 -26.25 -3.40 -31.83
CA GLU A 49 -26.20 -3.39 -30.37
C GLU A 49 -24.97 -2.62 -29.84
N GLU A 50 -23.84 -2.64 -30.55
CA GLU A 50 -22.59 -1.98 -30.14
C GLU A 50 -21.95 -1.18 -31.29
N LEU A 51 -21.59 0.07 -31.01
CA LEU A 51 -20.91 0.97 -31.93
C LEU A 51 -19.69 1.59 -31.25
N SER A 52 -18.52 1.46 -31.88
CA SER A 52 -17.28 2.07 -31.42
C SER A 52 -16.66 2.90 -32.54
N ILE A 53 -16.40 4.17 -32.27
CA ILE A 53 -15.80 5.11 -33.21
C ILE A 53 -14.54 5.68 -32.59
N VAL A 54 -13.40 5.42 -33.21
CA VAL A 54 -12.09 5.95 -32.81
C VAL A 54 -11.57 6.84 -33.92
N ASN A 55 -11.90 8.14 -33.86
CA ASN A 55 -11.49 9.09 -34.89
C ASN A 55 -10.29 9.92 -34.41
N LYS A 56 -9.20 9.86 -35.16
CA LYS A 56 -7.98 10.63 -34.90
C LYS A 56 -7.77 11.80 -35.86
N ASN A 57 -8.66 12.00 -36.84
CA ASN A 57 -8.28 12.73 -38.05
C ASN A 57 -9.34 13.60 -38.73
N THR A 58 -10.50 13.89 -38.12
CA THR A 58 -11.42 14.90 -38.68
C THR A 58 -12.37 15.42 -37.62
N ALA A 59 -12.28 16.70 -37.32
CA ALA A 59 -13.36 17.43 -36.69
C ALA A 59 -14.54 17.52 -37.68
N GLN A 60 -15.61 16.74 -37.46
CA GLN A 60 -16.83 16.69 -38.26
C GLN A 60 -18.04 16.46 -37.35
N ASN A 61 -19.21 16.95 -37.77
CA ASN A 61 -20.45 16.76 -37.01
C ASN A 61 -20.89 15.28 -37.04
N LEU A 62 -21.34 14.78 -35.90
CA LEU A 62 -21.78 13.39 -35.76
C LEU A 62 -23.25 13.29 -35.38
N GLU A 63 -24.02 12.53 -36.14
CA GLU A 63 -25.40 12.15 -35.79
C GLU A 63 -25.50 10.63 -35.66
N ILE A 64 -25.85 10.16 -34.46
CA ILE A 64 -25.97 8.74 -34.12
C ILE A 64 -27.41 8.49 -33.69
N CYS A 65 -28.17 7.85 -34.58
CA CYS A 65 -29.59 7.55 -34.40
C CYS A 65 -29.79 6.04 -34.51
N SER A 66 -29.98 5.36 -33.38
CA SER A 66 -30.30 3.93 -33.37
C SER A 66 -31.17 3.56 -32.16
N PRO A 67 -32.35 2.95 -32.37
CA PRO A 67 -33.22 2.50 -31.29
C PRO A 67 -32.72 1.22 -30.61
N THR A 68 -31.84 0.45 -31.24
CA THR A 68 -31.35 -0.87 -30.78
C THR A 68 -30.00 -0.80 -30.08
N LEU A 69 -29.29 0.34 -30.17
CA LEU A 69 -27.94 0.49 -29.64
C LEU A 69 -27.91 0.44 -28.11
N LEU A 70 -27.15 -0.52 -27.58
CA LEU A 70 -26.99 -0.76 -26.14
C LEU A 70 -25.65 -0.22 -25.60
N ARG A 71 -24.59 -0.24 -26.41
CA ARG A 71 -23.25 0.27 -26.05
C ARG A 71 -22.72 1.21 -27.11
N LEU A 72 -22.23 2.37 -26.68
CA LEU A 72 -21.61 3.38 -27.54
C LEU A 72 -20.26 3.78 -26.97
N GLU A 73 -19.23 3.69 -27.81
CA GLU A 73 -17.88 4.18 -27.52
C GLU A 73 -17.48 5.23 -28.56
N LEU A 74 -17.17 6.43 -28.09
CA LEU A 74 -16.67 7.55 -28.89
C LEU A 74 -15.32 7.96 -28.32
N ASN A 75 -14.27 7.88 -29.13
CA ASN A 75 -12.95 8.38 -28.79
C ASN A 75 -12.47 9.29 -29.93
N ILE A 76 -12.56 10.60 -29.69
CA ILE A 76 -12.32 11.63 -30.68
C ILE A 76 -11.30 12.58 -30.10
N GLN A 77 -10.13 12.58 -30.73
CA GLN A 77 -8.97 13.36 -30.33
C GLN A 77 -8.70 14.45 -31.39
N PRO A 78 -8.16 15.61 -30.99
CA PRO A 78 -7.76 16.64 -31.94
C PRO A 78 -6.57 16.16 -32.78
N ASP A 79 -6.50 16.59 -34.04
CA ASP A 79 -5.38 16.34 -34.93
C ASP A 79 -4.09 17.02 -34.41
N ASP A 80 -2.92 16.48 -34.74
CA ASP A 80 -1.59 16.99 -34.33
C ASP A 80 -1.32 18.46 -34.75
N HIS A 81 -2.10 19.01 -35.69
CA HIS A 81 -2.00 20.38 -36.18
C HIS A 81 -2.81 21.41 -35.37
N GLY A 82 -3.51 20.98 -34.31
CA GLY A 82 -4.39 21.85 -33.54
C GLY A 82 -5.73 22.12 -34.24
N ILE A 83 -6.74 22.46 -33.44
CA ILE A 83 -8.06 22.84 -33.95
C ILE A 83 -7.96 24.27 -34.47
N ASP A 84 -8.26 24.51 -35.76
CA ASP A 84 -8.53 25.86 -36.27
C ASP A 84 -9.64 26.49 -35.42
N GLY A 85 -9.31 27.51 -34.62
CA GLY A 85 -10.17 28.08 -33.56
C GLY A 85 -11.49 28.73 -34.00
N ASN A 86 -11.93 28.55 -35.25
CA ASN A 86 -13.15 29.12 -35.83
C ASN A 86 -14.18 28.06 -36.30
N LYS A 87 -13.95 26.76 -36.11
CA LYS A 87 -14.93 25.73 -36.50
C LYS A 87 -15.59 25.10 -35.27
N TYR A 88 -16.91 25.23 -35.20
CA TYR A 88 -17.73 24.62 -34.16
C TYR A 88 -18.24 23.24 -34.59
N PHE A 89 -18.08 22.24 -33.74
CA PHE A 89 -18.54 20.87 -34.02
C PHE A 89 -19.60 20.42 -33.02
N TRP A 90 -20.54 19.60 -33.50
CA TRP A 90 -21.61 19.06 -32.66
C TRP A 90 -21.76 17.54 -32.82
N VAL A 91 -22.26 16.93 -31.74
CA VAL A 91 -22.71 15.55 -31.73
C VAL A 91 -24.16 15.46 -31.29
N LYS A 92 -24.92 14.61 -31.97
CA LYS A 92 -26.33 14.34 -31.67
C LYS A 92 -26.55 12.85 -31.43
N LEU A 93 -27.01 12.52 -30.22
CA LEU A 93 -27.27 11.14 -29.79
C LEU A 93 -28.78 10.91 -29.60
N LEU A 94 -29.37 10.13 -30.50
CA LEU A 94 -30.75 9.66 -30.44
C LEU A 94 -30.77 8.14 -30.28
N THR A 95 -30.39 7.67 -29.09
CA THR A 95 -30.22 6.24 -28.76
C THR A 95 -30.94 5.89 -27.44
N PRO A 96 -32.26 5.69 -27.44
CA PRO A 96 -33.06 5.54 -26.21
C PRO A 96 -32.80 4.24 -25.43
N ALA A 97 -32.32 3.19 -26.10
CA ALA A 97 -31.99 1.89 -25.48
C ALA A 97 -30.59 1.83 -24.87
N LEU A 98 -29.80 2.91 -24.97
CA LEU A 98 -28.40 2.93 -24.59
C LEU A 98 -28.23 2.65 -23.08
N ARG A 99 -27.41 1.66 -22.75
CA ARG A 99 -27.11 1.23 -21.37
C ARG A 99 -25.70 1.59 -20.92
N PHE A 100 -24.75 1.66 -21.86
CA PHE A 100 -23.36 2.01 -21.61
C PHE A 100 -22.90 3.07 -22.60
N LEU A 101 -22.31 4.14 -22.07
CA LEU A 101 -21.70 5.21 -22.85
C LEU A 101 -20.25 5.39 -22.40
N ASN A 102 -19.31 5.34 -23.34
CA ASN A 102 -17.94 5.81 -23.15
C ASN A 102 -17.67 6.91 -24.17
N MET A 103 -17.39 8.12 -23.71
CA MET A 103 -17.18 9.29 -24.56
C MET A 103 -15.91 9.99 -24.10
N ILE A 104 -14.88 9.96 -24.92
CA ILE A 104 -13.64 10.71 -24.74
C ILE A 104 -13.59 11.72 -25.88
N GLU A 105 -13.84 12.99 -25.55
CA GLU A 105 -14.12 14.03 -26.53
C GLU A 105 -13.47 15.37 -26.15
N TYR A 106 -12.68 15.92 -27.06
CA TYR A 106 -12.00 17.20 -26.89
C TYR A 106 -12.37 18.26 -27.93
N VAL A 107 -13.15 17.89 -28.94
CA VAL A 107 -13.42 18.67 -30.17
C VAL A 107 -14.84 19.25 -30.17
N PHE A 108 -15.87 18.51 -29.73
CA PHE A 108 -17.25 19.00 -29.80
C PHE A 108 -17.54 20.13 -28.83
N ASP A 109 -18.14 21.21 -29.34
CA ASP A 109 -18.66 22.32 -28.54
C ASP A 109 -20.05 22.02 -27.99
N ASN A 110 -20.87 21.30 -28.76
CA ASN A 110 -22.26 21.01 -28.42
C ASN A 110 -22.55 19.51 -28.46
N ILE A 111 -23.09 18.99 -27.35
CA ILE A 111 -23.52 17.60 -27.19
C ILE A 111 -25.04 17.61 -26.98
N SER A 112 -25.78 17.27 -28.04
CA SER A 112 -27.23 17.19 -28.01
C SER A 112 -27.67 15.73 -27.84
N THR A 113 -28.53 15.48 -26.86
CA THR A 113 -29.03 14.13 -26.57
C THR A 113 -30.53 14.13 -26.33
N GLY A 114 -31.19 13.04 -26.75
CA GLY A 114 -32.55 12.72 -26.32
C GLY A 114 -32.61 12.24 -24.86
N ARG A 115 -33.74 11.65 -24.45
CA ARG A 115 -33.87 11.06 -23.11
C ARG A 115 -33.01 9.79 -22.99
N LEU A 116 -32.00 9.82 -22.10
CA LEU A 116 -31.12 8.69 -21.78
C LEU A 116 -31.64 7.90 -20.57
N GLY A 117 -32.92 7.48 -20.63
CA GLY A 117 -33.60 6.81 -19.51
C GLY A 117 -33.03 5.43 -19.15
N SER A 118 -32.49 4.72 -20.15
CA SER A 118 -31.96 3.36 -20.00
C SER A 118 -30.48 3.31 -19.60
N LEU A 119 -29.81 4.47 -19.52
CA LEU A 119 -28.37 4.55 -19.35
C LEU A 119 -27.97 4.19 -17.92
N ALA A 120 -27.20 3.11 -17.77
CA ALA A 120 -26.78 2.59 -16.48
C ALA A 120 -25.35 3.03 -16.12
N VAL A 121 -24.46 3.14 -17.12
CA VAL A 121 -23.06 3.49 -16.92
C VAL A 121 -22.63 4.53 -17.95
N ALA A 122 -21.95 5.58 -17.50
CA ALA A 122 -21.37 6.61 -18.36
C ALA A 122 -19.92 6.89 -17.94
N ASN A 123 -19.00 6.85 -18.90
CA ASN A 123 -17.63 7.33 -18.76
C ASN A 123 -17.46 8.50 -19.73
N VAL A 124 -17.22 9.70 -19.22
CA VAL A 124 -17.22 10.93 -20.01
C VAL A 124 -15.96 11.71 -19.71
N SER A 125 -15.10 11.88 -20.71
CA SER A 125 -13.95 12.79 -20.68
C SER A 125 -14.24 13.98 -21.58
N LEU A 126 -14.42 15.15 -20.95
CA LEU A 126 -14.76 16.40 -21.61
C LEU A 126 -13.50 17.29 -21.69
N GLY A 127 -13.19 17.80 -22.88
CA GLY A 127 -12.12 18.78 -23.08
C GLY A 127 -12.46 20.20 -22.56
N CYS A 128 -12.23 21.22 -23.40
CA CYS A 128 -12.40 22.64 -23.07
C CYS A 128 -13.79 23.00 -22.51
N GLU A 129 -13.86 24.12 -21.77
CA GLU A 129 -15.09 24.68 -21.18
C GLU A 129 -16.19 24.90 -22.24
N SER A 130 -17.38 24.35 -22.00
CA SER A 130 -18.59 24.63 -22.78
C SER A 130 -19.84 24.44 -21.94
N ARG A 131 -20.76 25.40 -22.02
CA ARG A 131 -22.08 25.33 -21.39
C ARG A 131 -22.84 24.06 -21.78
N PHE A 132 -22.81 23.70 -23.06
CA PHE A 132 -23.54 22.54 -23.58
C PHE A 132 -23.00 21.21 -23.03
N LYS A 133 -21.69 21.14 -22.75
CA LYS A 133 -21.08 19.96 -22.13
C LYS A 133 -21.60 19.75 -20.69
N LEU A 134 -21.78 20.82 -19.92
CA LEU A 134 -22.32 20.73 -18.57
C LEU A 134 -23.83 20.44 -18.55
N GLU A 135 -24.59 21.02 -19.48
CA GLU A 135 -26.00 20.66 -19.68
C GLU A 135 -26.13 19.16 -20.04
N PHE A 136 -25.20 18.63 -20.84
CA PHE A 136 -25.13 17.21 -21.14
C PHE A 136 -24.85 16.35 -19.90
N VAL A 137 -23.87 16.71 -19.06
CA VAL A 137 -23.62 16.00 -17.79
C VAL A 137 -24.88 15.99 -16.92
N GLY A 138 -25.62 17.10 -16.85
CA GLY A 138 -26.89 17.19 -16.13
C GLY A 138 -27.97 16.22 -16.62
N LYS A 139 -27.95 15.85 -17.90
CA LYS A 139 -28.88 14.85 -18.49
C LYS A 139 -28.52 13.40 -18.13
N LEU A 140 -27.38 13.14 -17.50
CA LEU A 140 -26.95 11.79 -17.08
C LEU A 140 -27.52 11.39 -15.71
N CYS A 141 -28.61 12.01 -15.27
CA CYS A 141 -29.19 11.85 -13.93
C CYS A 141 -29.61 10.42 -13.54
N ASN A 142 -29.88 9.55 -14.52
CA ASN A 142 -30.35 8.18 -14.27
C ASN A 142 -29.25 7.12 -14.08
N VAL A 143 -27.98 7.48 -14.30
CA VAL A 143 -26.88 6.50 -14.29
C VAL A 143 -26.58 5.96 -12.89
N GLY A 144 -26.23 4.68 -12.81
CA GLY A 144 -25.79 4.03 -11.58
C GLY A 144 -24.29 4.18 -11.31
N SER A 145 -23.49 4.33 -12.37
CA SER A 145 -22.05 4.56 -12.31
C SER A 145 -21.63 5.64 -13.29
N LEU A 146 -20.89 6.64 -12.80
CA LEU A 146 -20.36 7.75 -13.59
C LEU A 146 -18.84 7.86 -13.40
N ASP A 147 -18.07 7.88 -14.47
CA ASP A 147 -16.66 8.32 -14.50
C ASP A 147 -16.61 9.62 -15.29
N LEU A 148 -16.26 10.73 -14.62
CA LEU A 148 -16.24 12.06 -15.23
C LEU A 148 -14.82 12.63 -15.12
N CYS A 149 -14.21 12.84 -16.28
CA CYS A 149 -12.94 13.54 -16.43
C CYS A 149 -13.20 14.87 -17.16
N HIS A 150 -12.66 15.97 -16.66
CA HIS A 150 -12.71 17.26 -17.35
C HIS A 150 -11.30 17.81 -17.50
N GLY A 151 -10.96 18.33 -18.68
CA GLY A 151 -9.67 18.97 -18.94
C GLY A 151 -9.37 20.11 -17.96
N VAL A 152 -8.10 20.27 -17.60
CA VAL A 152 -7.61 21.14 -16.53
C VAL A 152 -7.62 22.62 -16.97
N MET A 153 -8.79 23.26 -16.93
CA MET A 153 -8.94 24.72 -17.01
C MET A 153 -10.04 25.20 -16.07
N GLU A 154 -9.91 26.43 -15.55
CA GLU A 154 -10.90 27.06 -14.69
C GLU A 154 -12.24 27.23 -15.45
N ILE A 155 -13.33 26.69 -14.92
CA ILE A 155 -14.69 26.86 -15.50
C ILE A 155 -15.32 28.12 -14.91
N SER A 156 -15.82 29.03 -15.75
CA SER A 156 -16.55 30.21 -15.28
C SER A 156 -17.82 29.85 -14.49
N ASP A 157 -18.22 30.68 -13.53
CA ASP A 157 -19.42 30.41 -12.72
C ASP A 157 -20.70 30.42 -13.57
N SER A 158 -20.75 31.24 -14.63
CA SER A 158 -21.86 31.27 -15.59
C SER A 158 -21.98 29.95 -16.35
N THR A 159 -20.87 29.33 -16.75
CA THR A 159 -20.87 28.01 -17.37
C THR A 159 -21.26 26.93 -16.36
N PHE A 160 -20.65 26.93 -15.17
CA PHE A 160 -20.93 25.92 -14.13
C PHE A 160 -22.39 25.90 -13.70
N SER A 161 -23.07 27.06 -13.70
CA SER A 161 -24.51 27.18 -13.39
C SER A 161 -25.42 26.34 -14.30
N ALA A 162 -24.94 25.93 -15.48
CA ALA A 162 -25.71 25.10 -16.40
C ALA A 162 -25.75 23.62 -15.96
N LEU A 163 -24.84 23.20 -15.07
CA LEU A 163 -24.88 21.88 -14.47
C LEU A 163 -26.06 21.79 -13.49
N THR A 164 -27.10 21.08 -13.92
CA THR A 164 -28.33 20.89 -13.15
C THR A 164 -28.75 19.42 -13.19
N GLY A 165 -29.37 18.92 -12.13
CA GLY A 165 -29.90 17.56 -12.10
C GLY A 165 -29.72 16.87 -10.76
N LYS A 166 -30.62 15.93 -10.46
CA LYS A 166 -30.54 15.06 -9.28
C LYS A 166 -30.17 13.64 -9.69
N PHE A 167 -29.14 13.08 -9.06
CA PHE A 167 -28.51 11.81 -9.43
C PHE A 167 -28.91 10.71 -8.46
N HIS A 168 -30.21 10.46 -8.32
CA HIS A 168 -30.74 9.54 -7.31
C HIS A 168 -30.30 8.09 -7.49
N ASN A 169 -30.01 7.65 -8.72
CA ASN A 169 -29.56 6.28 -8.98
C ASN A 169 -28.04 6.10 -8.83
N LEU A 170 -27.28 7.19 -8.70
CA LEU A 170 -25.84 7.16 -8.74
C LEU A 170 -25.28 6.51 -7.46
N THR A 171 -24.61 5.36 -7.63
CA THR A 171 -23.98 4.61 -6.53
C THR A 171 -22.47 4.62 -6.61
N LYS A 172 -21.89 4.82 -7.81
CA LYS A 172 -20.45 4.89 -8.02
C LYS A 172 -20.09 6.13 -8.82
N LEU A 173 -19.17 6.93 -8.30
CA LEU A 173 -18.67 8.14 -8.94
C LEU A 173 -17.15 8.12 -8.98
N THR A 174 -16.57 8.34 -10.16
CA THR A 174 -15.15 8.65 -10.34
C THR A 174 -15.04 10.06 -10.89
N LEU A 175 -14.24 10.92 -10.25
CA LEU A 175 -14.05 12.31 -10.62
C LEU A 175 -12.58 12.59 -10.89
N SER A 176 -12.35 13.27 -12.01
CA SER A 176 -11.08 13.88 -12.39
C SER A 176 -11.38 15.28 -12.95
N ALA A 177 -11.80 16.20 -12.08
CA ALA A 177 -12.29 17.52 -12.45
C ALA A 177 -12.19 18.51 -11.25
N ASP A 178 -12.63 19.76 -11.48
CA ASP A 178 -12.74 20.83 -10.47
C ASP A 178 -13.54 20.40 -9.21
N TRP A 179 -13.12 20.85 -8.03
CA TRP A 179 -13.74 20.54 -6.74
C TRP A 179 -15.23 20.91 -6.64
N ARG A 180 -15.71 21.86 -7.45
CA ARG A 180 -17.14 22.19 -7.54
C ARG A 180 -17.99 21.03 -8.04
N PHE A 181 -17.48 20.17 -8.92
CA PHE A 181 -18.19 18.95 -9.31
C PHE A 181 -18.38 18.03 -8.12
N LEU A 182 -17.36 17.86 -7.28
CA LEU A 182 -17.47 17.07 -6.06
C LEU A 182 -18.56 17.62 -5.15
N SER A 183 -18.55 18.93 -4.86
CA SER A 183 -19.59 19.56 -4.03
C SER A 183 -20.98 19.40 -4.63
N PHE A 184 -21.12 19.56 -5.95
CA PHE A 184 -22.39 19.36 -6.65
C PHE A 184 -22.90 17.91 -6.51
N PHE A 185 -22.06 16.91 -6.78
CA PHE A 185 -22.48 15.51 -6.71
C PHE A 185 -22.76 15.05 -5.29
N LEU A 186 -21.98 15.49 -4.31
CA LEU A 186 -22.27 15.20 -2.90
C LEU A 186 -23.67 15.72 -2.52
N ALA A 187 -24.04 16.93 -2.95
CA ALA A 187 -25.34 17.53 -2.65
C ALA A 187 -26.51 16.90 -3.44
N ASN A 188 -26.27 16.26 -4.59
CA ASN A 188 -27.33 15.81 -5.50
C ASN A 188 -27.39 14.29 -5.74
N ALA A 189 -26.49 13.50 -5.16
CA ALA A 189 -26.41 12.05 -5.33
C ALA A 189 -26.60 11.30 -4.00
N ASP A 190 -27.82 11.31 -3.47
CA ASP A 190 -28.16 10.79 -2.13
C ASP A 190 -27.73 9.33 -1.87
N ASN A 191 -27.66 8.50 -2.93
CA ASN A 191 -27.39 7.06 -2.84
C ASN A 191 -25.93 6.68 -3.15
N LEU A 192 -25.01 7.66 -3.18
CA LEU A 192 -23.60 7.42 -3.52
C LEU A 192 -22.92 6.50 -2.50
N GLN A 193 -22.34 5.38 -2.97
CA GLN A 193 -21.68 4.37 -2.13
C GLN A 193 -20.18 4.29 -2.34
N VAL A 194 -19.71 4.58 -3.56
CA VAL A 194 -18.30 4.50 -3.95
C VAL A 194 -17.91 5.81 -4.62
N LEU A 195 -16.93 6.50 -4.04
CA LEU A 195 -16.35 7.72 -4.59
C LEU A 195 -14.87 7.49 -4.89
N THR A 196 -14.43 7.82 -6.09
CA THR A 196 -13.02 7.81 -6.49
C THR A 196 -12.64 9.18 -7.02
N ILE A 197 -11.55 9.75 -6.52
CA ILE A 197 -11.01 11.04 -6.94
C ILE A 197 -9.64 10.78 -7.54
N ARG A 198 -9.50 11.06 -8.83
CA ARG A 198 -8.23 11.02 -9.57
C ARG A 198 -7.82 12.46 -9.82
N VAL A 199 -6.81 12.97 -9.12
CA VAL A 199 -6.40 14.37 -9.29
C VAL A 199 -5.42 14.46 -10.47
N ILE A 200 -5.79 15.22 -11.50
CA ILE A 200 -4.94 15.53 -12.64
C ILE A 200 -4.54 17.00 -12.54
N GLY A 201 -3.30 17.28 -12.11
CA GLY A 201 -2.53 18.50 -12.39
C GLY A 201 -3.04 19.86 -11.86
N CYS A 202 -2.15 20.60 -11.20
CA CYS A 202 -2.36 21.98 -10.73
C CYS A 202 -2.57 22.98 -11.89
N GLY A 203 -3.82 23.38 -12.12
CA GLY A 203 -4.18 24.69 -12.71
C GLY A 203 -4.89 25.57 -11.66
N ASN A 204 -5.35 26.76 -12.04
CA ASN A 204 -6.21 27.65 -11.23
C ASN A 204 -7.58 26.99 -10.93
N ILE A 205 -7.59 25.91 -10.16
CA ILE A 205 -8.80 25.20 -9.75
C ILE A 205 -9.31 25.85 -8.48
N LYS A 206 -10.62 26.12 -8.40
CA LYS A 206 -11.23 26.72 -7.21
C LYS A 206 -11.09 25.79 -5.99
N GLU A 207 -10.79 26.38 -4.85
CA GLU A 207 -10.61 25.68 -3.57
C GLU A 207 -11.84 24.88 -3.15
N TRP A 208 -11.62 23.71 -2.53
CA TRP A 208 -12.69 22.92 -1.92
C TRP A 208 -13.28 23.67 -0.71
N ARG A 209 -14.61 23.72 -0.63
CA ARG A 209 -15.34 24.32 0.50
C ARG A 209 -16.21 23.29 1.19
N GLU A 210 -16.14 23.28 2.52
CA GLU A 210 -16.96 22.41 3.35
C GLU A 210 -18.45 22.76 3.18
N PRO A 211 -19.32 21.78 2.86
CA PRO A 211 -20.76 22.01 2.76
C PRO A 211 -21.35 22.46 4.10
N HIS A 212 -22.29 23.42 4.08
CA HIS A 212 -22.99 23.89 5.29
C HIS A 212 -23.81 22.81 6.00
N GLN A 213 -24.29 21.80 5.26
CA GLN A 213 -25.02 20.66 5.78
C GLN A 213 -24.35 19.38 5.28
N VAL A 214 -24.28 18.37 6.14
CA VAL A 214 -23.71 17.06 5.79
C VAL A 214 -24.60 16.39 4.74
N PRO A 215 -24.07 16.08 3.55
CA PRO A 215 -24.84 15.40 2.53
C PRO A 215 -25.32 14.03 3.01
N THR A 216 -26.57 13.70 2.67
CA THR A 216 -27.23 12.42 2.98
C THR A 216 -26.40 11.22 2.52
N CYS A 217 -25.79 11.32 1.32
CA CYS A 217 -24.96 10.27 0.76
C CYS A 217 -23.74 9.98 1.61
N LEU A 218 -23.14 11.02 2.18
CA LEU A 218 -21.95 10.93 3.02
C LEU A 218 -22.27 10.21 4.33
N SER A 219 -23.36 10.60 5.01
CA SER A 219 -23.73 10.04 6.30
C SER A 219 -24.27 8.60 6.20
N SER A 220 -25.11 8.31 5.21
CA SER A 220 -25.93 7.07 5.20
C SER A 220 -25.54 6.01 4.17
N HIS A 221 -24.80 6.36 3.10
CA HIS A 221 -24.58 5.44 1.98
C HIS A 221 -23.10 5.24 1.60
N LEU A 222 -22.21 6.20 1.86
CA LEU A 222 -20.84 6.19 1.38
C LEU A 222 -19.97 5.14 2.08
N LYS A 223 -19.65 4.05 1.38
CA LYS A 223 -18.91 2.89 1.92
C LYS A 223 -17.44 2.89 1.53
N THR A 224 -17.09 3.41 0.36
CA THR A 224 -15.72 3.38 -0.16
C THR A 224 -15.32 4.72 -0.73
N VAL A 225 -14.16 5.22 -0.32
CA VAL A 225 -13.52 6.41 -0.90
C VAL A 225 -12.13 6.03 -1.36
N ALA A 226 -11.77 6.38 -2.59
CA ALA A 226 -10.42 6.24 -3.13
C ALA A 226 -9.93 7.60 -3.63
N ILE A 227 -8.72 7.99 -3.28
CA ILE A 227 -8.11 9.27 -3.65
C ILE A 227 -6.71 9.01 -4.16
N GLU A 228 -6.39 9.56 -5.33
CA GLU A 228 -5.04 9.64 -5.89
C GLU A 228 -4.55 11.10 -5.71
N PRO A 229 -3.88 11.42 -4.57
CA PRO A 229 -3.51 12.78 -4.23
C PRO A 229 -2.37 13.33 -5.10
N TYR A 230 -2.41 14.64 -5.36
CA TYR A 230 -1.42 15.41 -6.13
C TYR A 230 -0.74 16.53 -5.32
N GLU A 231 -0.89 16.55 -3.97
CA GLU A 231 -0.22 17.48 -3.03
C GLU A 231 -0.91 18.85 -2.78
N CYS A 232 -2.24 18.91 -2.81
CA CYS A 232 -2.99 20.16 -2.56
C CYS A 232 -3.65 20.20 -1.16
N THR A 233 -3.80 21.39 -0.56
CA THR A 233 -4.43 21.60 0.76
C THR A 233 -5.90 21.16 0.81
N GLU A 234 -6.57 21.20 -0.32
CA GLU A 234 -7.99 20.93 -0.50
C GLU A 234 -8.30 19.44 -0.33
N GLU A 235 -7.38 18.58 -0.77
CA GLU A 235 -7.45 17.13 -0.57
C GLU A 235 -7.54 16.81 0.93
N TRP A 236 -6.75 17.50 1.75
CA TRP A 236 -6.74 17.34 3.22
C TRP A 236 -8.05 17.74 3.86
N LEU A 237 -8.58 18.89 3.45
CA LEU A 237 -9.84 19.41 3.98
C LEU A 237 -10.99 18.45 3.65
N PHE A 238 -11.03 17.95 2.42
CA PHE A 238 -12.01 16.96 2.00
C PHE A 238 -11.88 15.64 2.76
N ILE A 239 -10.67 15.08 2.86
CA ILE A 239 -10.44 13.83 3.58
C ILE A 239 -10.87 13.96 5.05
N SER A 240 -10.48 15.06 5.69
CA SER A 240 -10.84 15.35 7.07
C SER A 240 -12.36 15.48 7.24
N TYR A 241 -13.04 16.06 6.27
CA TYR A 241 -14.50 16.17 6.26
C TYR A 241 -15.19 14.81 6.11
N VAL A 242 -14.74 13.97 5.18
CA VAL A 242 -15.28 12.61 5.00
C VAL A 242 -15.11 11.79 6.27
N LEU A 243 -13.90 11.79 6.87
CA LEU A 243 -13.62 11.02 8.08
C LEU A 243 -14.44 11.48 9.29
N ARG A 244 -14.84 12.76 9.34
CA ARG A 244 -15.70 13.31 10.39
C ARG A 244 -17.18 12.94 10.23
N ASN A 245 -17.66 12.82 8.98
CA ASN A 245 -19.10 12.80 8.69
C ASN A 245 -19.61 11.50 8.02
N ALA A 246 -18.73 10.62 7.54
CA ALA A 246 -19.10 9.39 6.85
C ALA A 246 -19.25 8.20 7.80
N GLU A 247 -20.42 8.02 8.39
CA GLU A 247 -20.67 7.03 9.44
C GLU A 247 -20.59 5.57 8.96
N VAL A 248 -20.93 5.31 7.69
CA VAL A 248 -20.97 3.96 7.09
C VAL A 248 -19.72 3.60 6.26
N LEU A 249 -18.68 4.44 6.33
CA LEU A 249 -17.44 4.27 5.58
C LEU A 249 -16.69 3.00 6.01
N LYS A 250 -16.44 2.10 5.05
CA LYS A 250 -15.76 0.82 5.27
C LYS A 250 -14.31 0.82 4.83
N LEU A 251 -13.99 1.61 3.80
CA LEU A 251 -12.70 1.58 3.14
C LEU A 251 -12.35 2.97 2.61
N MET A 252 -11.23 3.50 3.07
CA MET A 252 -10.59 4.67 2.49
C MET A 252 -9.24 4.26 1.90
N LYS A 253 -9.05 4.48 0.60
CA LYS A 253 -7.81 4.22 -0.12
C LYS A 253 -7.17 5.56 -0.48
N VAL A 254 -5.91 5.74 -0.11
CA VAL A 254 -5.08 6.83 -0.58
C VAL A 254 -3.98 6.19 -1.42
N ILE A 255 -3.98 6.45 -2.72
CA ILE A 255 -3.15 5.76 -3.71
C ILE A 255 -1.97 6.68 -4.05
N LYS A 256 -0.76 6.31 -3.60
CA LYS A 256 0.46 7.06 -3.92
C LYS A 256 0.79 6.92 -5.41
N LEU A 257 0.88 8.02 -6.14
CA LEU A 257 1.34 8.02 -7.52
C LEU A 257 2.88 7.88 -7.56
N PRO A 258 3.44 6.99 -8.40
CA PRO A 258 4.86 6.63 -8.36
C PRO A 258 5.83 7.75 -8.78
N TYR A 259 5.34 8.87 -9.32
CA TYR A 259 6.16 9.93 -9.93
C TYR A 259 6.21 11.25 -9.14
N TYR A 260 5.52 11.37 -7.99
CA TYR A 260 5.46 12.62 -7.23
C TYR A 260 5.93 12.42 -5.78
N PRO A 261 6.82 13.29 -5.26
CA PRO A 261 7.42 13.18 -3.93
C PRO A 261 6.44 13.61 -2.83
N CYS A 262 5.37 12.82 -2.64
CA CYS A 262 4.43 13.05 -1.56
C CYS A 262 5.18 12.99 -0.21
N LYS A 263 5.26 14.12 0.52
CA LYS A 263 5.95 14.20 1.81
C LYS A 263 5.30 13.24 2.82
N ASP A 264 6.08 12.31 3.37
CA ASP A 264 5.65 11.26 4.32
C ASP A 264 4.87 11.79 5.55
N LEU A 265 5.11 13.05 5.94
CA LEU A 265 4.41 13.82 6.98
C LEU A 265 2.88 13.74 6.91
N VAL A 266 2.36 13.66 5.70
CA VAL A 266 0.94 13.77 5.37
C VAL A 266 0.23 12.42 5.61
N PHE A 267 0.88 11.31 5.25
CA PHE A 267 0.43 9.95 5.58
C PHE A 267 0.50 9.69 7.09
N ASP A 268 1.52 10.23 7.78
CA ASP A 268 1.68 10.07 9.22
C ASP A 268 0.66 10.89 10.02
N ALA A 269 0.28 12.08 9.55
CA ALA A 269 -0.81 12.86 10.14
C ALA A 269 -2.17 12.19 9.94
N LEU A 270 -2.41 11.62 8.75
CA LEU A 270 -3.61 10.84 8.43
C LEU A 270 -3.71 9.58 9.29
N LYS A 271 -2.62 8.82 9.41
CA LYS A 271 -2.52 7.65 10.29
C LYS A 271 -2.84 8.04 11.74
N ARG A 272 -2.25 9.13 12.26
CA ARG A 272 -2.47 9.62 13.63
C ARG A 272 -3.92 10.05 13.91
N ARG A 273 -4.59 10.71 12.96
CA ARG A 273 -5.99 11.18 13.14
C ARG A 273 -7.03 10.07 12.91
N ILE A 274 -6.80 9.14 11.98
CA ILE A 274 -7.62 7.93 11.79
C ILE A 274 -7.53 7.02 13.03
N LEU A 275 -6.35 6.92 13.65
CA LEU A 275 -6.14 6.24 14.93
C LEU A 275 -6.96 6.86 16.08
N GLN A 276 -7.24 8.17 16.04
CA GLN A 276 -8.09 8.85 17.03
C GLN A 276 -9.59 8.66 16.77
N LEU A 277 -10.02 8.45 15.51
CA LEU A 277 -11.43 8.33 15.12
C LEU A 277 -11.94 6.87 15.05
N GLN A 278 -11.05 5.87 14.97
CA GLN A 278 -11.42 4.45 14.96
C GLN A 278 -10.72 3.65 16.08
N PRO A 279 -11.34 3.53 17.27
CA PRO A 279 -10.77 2.78 18.39
C PRO A 279 -10.64 1.27 18.15
N ASP A 280 -11.20 0.73 17.06
CA ASP A 280 -11.14 -0.71 16.77
C ASP A 280 -9.76 -1.18 16.23
N VAL A 281 -8.95 -0.30 15.62
CA VAL A 281 -7.56 -0.62 15.23
C VAL A 281 -6.63 -0.69 16.44
N GLU A 282 -6.97 0.02 17.51
CA GLU A 282 -6.28 -0.04 18.82
C GLU A 282 -6.38 -1.45 19.46
N THR A 283 -7.33 -2.28 18.99
CA THR A 283 -7.45 -3.68 19.41
C THR A 283 -6.29 -4.55 18.86
N VAL A 284 -5.56 -4.05 17.85
CA VAL A 284 -4.37 -4.70 17.26
C VAL A 284 -3.06 -4.29 17.97
N SER A 285 -2.92 -3.09 18.52
CA SER A 285 -1.72 -2.77 19.33
C SER A 285 -1.85 -3.31 20.76
N LYS A 286 -3.04 -3.23 21.38
CA LYS A 286 -3.25 -3.62 22.78
C LYS A 286 -3.24 -5.13 23.06
N ARG A 287 -3.12 -6.01 22.05
CA ARG A 287 -3.37 -7.46 22.19
C ARG A 287 -2.30 -8.40 21.63
N PHE A 288 -1.19 -7.89 21.13
CA PHE A 288 -0.26 -8.67 20.33
C PHE A 288 1.07 -8.87 21.10
N CYS A 289 1.36 -10.13 21.42
CA CYS A 289 2.63 -10.58 21.96
C CYS A 289 3.36 -11.33 20.84
N VAL A 290 4.60 -10.94 20.53
CA VAL A 290 5.61 -11.77 19.86
C VAL A 290 6.45 -12.42 20.96
N GLY A 291 7.15 -13.50 20.64
CA GLY A 291 7.85 -14.39 21.57
C GLY A 291 8.99 -13.74 22.36
N LEU A 292 8.63 -12.85 23.28
CA LEU A 292 9.51 -12.41 24.35
C LEU A 292 9.62 -13.53 25.39
N ASP A 293 10.65 -13.46 26.22
CA ASP A 293 10.83 -14.37 27.35
C ASP A 293 9.62 -14.38 28.31
N ARG A 294 9.49 -15.40 29.17
CA ARG A 294 8.28 -15.57 30.02
C ARG A 294 8.11 -14.39 30.98
N PHE A 295 9.20 -13.68 31.28
CA PHE A 295 9.22 -12.49 32.12
C PHE A 295 8.57 -11.28 31.41
N SER A 296 8.94 -11.05 30.16
CA SER A 296 8.49 -9.96 29.30
C SER A 296 7.07 -10.15 28.79
N GLN A 297 6.62 -11.39 28.58
CA GLN A 297 5.22 -11.70 28.22
C GLN A 297 4.19 -11.26 29.27
N ARG A 298 4.60 -11.06 30.53
CA ARG A 298 3.70 -10.58 31.61
C ARG A 298 3.51 -9.05 31.58
N ILE A 299 4.38 -8.32 30.90
CA ILE A 299 4.51 -6.86 31.05
C ILE A 299 4.25 -6.11 29.74
N PHE A 300 4.39 -6.73 28.55
CA PHE A 300 4.46 -5.98 27.28
C PHE A 300 3.43 -6.33 26.17
N GLY A 301 3.07 -5.32 25.37
CA GLY A 301 2.35 -5.43 24.09
C GLY A 301 3.05 -4.65 22.97
N ILE A 302 2.99 -5.10 21.71
CA ILE A 302 3.80 -4.53 20.60
C ILE A 302 3.04 -3.45 19.82
N GLU A 303 3.75 -2.38 19.44
CA GLU A 303 3.22 -1.28 18.62
C GLU A 303 3.42 -1.44 17.10
N LYS A 304 2.70 -0.59 16.35
CA LYS A 304 2.25 -0.74 14.95
C LYS A 304 3.35 -0.66 13.89
N ASP A 305 4.42 0.09 14.14
CA ASP A 305 5.37 0.49 13.09
C ASP A 305 6.26 -0.65 12.60
N VAL A 306 6.47 -1.68 13.42
CA VAL A 306 7.24 -2.88 13.07
C VAL A 306 6.47 -3.82 12.13
N VAL A 307 5.13 -3.86 12.24
CA VAL A 307 4.28 -4.68 11.36
C VAL A 307 4.19 -4.08 9.96
N ASP A 308 4.16 -2.74 9.86
CA ASP A 308 4.22 -2.03 8.57
C ASP A 308 5.63 -2.12 7.96
N TYR A 309 6.70 -2.11 8.77
CA TYR A 309 8.08 -2.25 8.30
C TYR A 309 8.42 -3.66 7.79
N GLY A 310 7.92 -4.69 8.47
CA GLY A 310 7.98 -6.09 8.03
C GLY A 310 7.19 -6.42 6.74
N GLY A 311 6.51 -5.43 6.15
CA GLY A 311 5.53 -5.64 5.09
C GLY A 311 5.44 -4.53 4.04
N ALA A 312 6.47 -3.71 3.82
CA ALA A 312 6.40 -2.57 2.88
C ALA A 312 7.62 -2.38 1.94
N SER A 313 7.74 -3.22 0.89
CA SER A 313 8.61 -3.01 -0.28
C SER A 313 7.83 -3.19 -1.59
N SER A 314 8.35 -2.68 -2.70
CA SER A 314 7.84 -2.83 -4.08
C SER A 314 7.63 -4.30 -4.51
N TYR A 315 8.29 -5.26 -3.84
CA TYR A 315 8.07 -6.71 -4.00
C TYR A 315 6.70 -7.22 -3.49
N ILE A 316 5.95 -6.40 -2.74
CA ILE A 316 4.78 -6.82 -1.93
C ILE A 316 3.43 -6.69 -2.65
N ALA A 317 3.41 -6.15 -3.87
CA ALA A 317 2.22 -6.28 -4.72
C ALA A 317 1.86 -7.77 -4.95
N ALA A 318 2.84 -8.68 -4.92
CA ALA A 318 2.64 -10.13 -5.01
C ALA A 318 2.22 -10.77 -3.67
N SER A 319 2.82 -10.37 -2.54
CA SER A 319 2.63 -11.05 -1.23
C SER A 319 1.44 -10.58 -0.40
N GLN A 320 0.65 -9.59 -0.88
CA GLN A 320 -0.57 -9.14 -0.20
C GLN A 320 -1.55 -10.30 0.06
N SER A 321 -1.48 -11.36 -0.77
CA SER A 321 -2.27 -12.57 -0.61
C SER A 321 -1.85 -13.41 0.61
N TRP A 322 -0.62 -13.30 1.12
CA TRP A 322 -0.11 -14.11 2.24
C TRP A 322 -0.39 -13.48 3.62
N HIS A 323 -0.93 -12.26 3.66
CA HIS A 323 -1.41 -11.61 4.87
C HIS A 323 -2.85 -12.06 5.17
N ILE A 324 -3.01 -13.02 6.08
CA ILE A 324 -4.30 -13.67 6.32
C ILE A 324 -4.85 -13.26 7.68
N GLY A 325 -5.99 -12.57 7.66
CA GLY A 325 -6.76 -12.22 8.84
C GLY A 325 -8.10 -12.93 8.90
N VAL A 326 -8.47 -13.47 10.06
CA VAL A 326 -9.81 -14.04 10.32
C VAL A 326 -10.62 -13.08 11.17
N ARG A 327 -11.84 -12.78 10.72
CA ARG A 327 -12.79 -11.91 11.44
C ARG A 327 -14.03 -12.68 11.89
N ALA A 328 -14.55 -12.34 13.06
CA ALA A 328 -15.84 -12.85 13.51
C ALA A 328 -16.97 -12.35 12.58
N LYS A 329 -17.84 -13.24 12.11
CA LYS A 329 -18.87 -12.90 11.11
C LYS A 329 -19.84 -11.81 11.57
N ALA A 330 -20.27 -11.89 12.83
CA ALA A 330 -21.24 -10.97 13.43
C ALA A 330 -20.60 -9.61 13.77
N SER A 331 -19.54 -9.60 14.59
CA SER A 331 -18.93 -8.36 15.09
C SER A 331 -17.86 -7.74 14.18
N LYS A 332 -17.46 -8.45 13.11
CA LYS A 332 -16.35 -8.08 12.21
C LYS A 332 -14.98 -7.89 12.89
N LYS A 333 -14.86 -8.17 14.19
CA LYS A 333 -13.60 -8.06 14.93
C LYS A 333 -12.58 -9.07 14.42
N LEU A 334 -11.33 -8.64 14.26
CA LEU A 334 -10.21 -9.50 13.92
C LEU A 334 -9.89 -10.42 15.10
N VAL A 335 -9.84 -11.73 14.84
CA VAL A 335 -9.65 -12.77 15.86
C VAL A 335 -8.39 -13.61 15.65
N SER A 336 -7.80 -13.58 14.45
CA SER A 336 -6.51 -14.21 14.18
C SER A 336 -5.83 -13.56 12.99
N PHE A 337 -4.50 -13.61 12.97
CA PHE A 337 -3.67 -13.07 11.91
C PHE A 337 -2.44 -13.97 11.73
N ILE A 338 -1.91 -14.06 10.51
CA ILE A 338 -0.63 -14.68 10.15
C ILE A 338 -0.12 -13.98 8.88
N THR A 339 1.19 -13.82 8.77
CA THR A 339 1.82 -13.25 7.57
C THR A 339 2.82 -14.22 6.99
N GLY A 340 3.07 -14.05 5.69
CA GLY A 340 4.20 -14.63 5.00
C GLY A 340 4.81 -13.58 4.10
N ILE A 341 6.14 -13.56 3.97
CA ILE A 341 6.87 -12.77 2.99
C ILE A 341 7.82 -13.68 2.20
N PRO A 342 8.06 -13.42 0.90
CA PRO A 342 9.03 -14.19 0.13
C PRO A 342 10.45 -13.85 0.58
N ALA A 343 11.29 -14.87 0.77
CA ALA A 343 12.69 -14.70 1.15
C ALA A 343 13.56 -15.71 0.41
N ARG A 344 14.67 -15.25 -0.18
CA ARG A 344 15.71 -16.15 -0.69
C ARG A 344 16.57 -16.60 0.47
N ILE A 345 16.51 -17.88 0.80
CA ILE A 345 17.26 -18.47 1.91
C ILE A 345 18.27 -19.46 1.34
N ARG A 346 19.54 -19.19 1.60
CA ARG A 346 20.65 -20.10 1.38
C ARG A 346 20.59 -21.17 2.46
N ALA A 347 20.49 -22.42 2.04
CA ALA A 347 20.67 -23.58 2.89
C ALA A 347 21.79 -24.44 2.28
N ARG A 348 22.97 -24.40 2.93
CA ARG A 348 24.24 -24.93 2.43
C ARG A 348 24.60 -24.34 1.06
N ASP A 349 24.65 -25.17 0.03
CA ASP A 349 25.06 -24.79 -1.33
C ASP A 349 23.89 -24.33 -2.20
N SER A 350 22.65 -24.47 -1.72
CA SER A 350 21.44 -24.14 -2.48
C SER A 350 20.78 -22.87 -1.96
N VAL A 351 20.44 -21.95 -2.87
CA VAL A 351 19.55 -20.83 -2.58
C VAL A 351 18.14 -21.24 -2.95
N VAL A 352 17.23 -21.23 -1.99
CA VAL A 352 15.84 -21.64 -2.17
C VAL A 352 14.95 -20.45 -1.89
N LEU A 353 13.99 -20.19 -2.78
CA LEU A 353 12.93 -19.23 -2.51
C LEU A 353 11.95 -19.86 -1.52
N MET A 354 11.90 -19.32 -0.31
CA MET A 354 11.04 -19.80 0.78
C MET A 354 10.06 -18.70 1.19
N ALA A 355 8.98 -19.08 1.87
CA ALA A 355 8.15 -18.12 2.60
C ALA A 355 8.66 -17.94 4.04
N GLU A 356 9.03 -16.73 4.43
CA GLU A 356 9.25 -16.39 5.84
C GLU A 356 7.89 -16.12 6.50
N VAL A 357 7.50 -16.98 7.43
CA VAL A 357 6.19 -16.92 8.09
C VAL A 357 6.32 -16.30 9.47
N ASN A 358 5.53 -15.27 9.75
CA ASN A 358 5.60 -14.52 10.99
C ASN A 358 4.23 -14.08 11.51
N PHE A 359 4.21 -13.47 12.70
CA PHE A 359 3.05 -12.83 13.33
C PHE A 359 1.79 -13.72 13.48
N LEU A 360 1.96 -15.04 13.59
CA LEU A 360 0.86 -15.94 13.90
C LEU A 360 0.28 -15.60 15.28
N CYS A 361 -0.90 -15.02 15.28
CA CYS A 361 -1.61 -14.61 16.48
C CYS A 361 -3.05 -15.15 16.46
N VAL A 362 -3.48 -15.71 17.58
CA VAL A 362 -4.87 -16.10 17.84
C VAL A 362 -5.37 -15.38 19.07
N HIS A 363 -6.57 -14.81 19.00
CA HIS A 363 -7.22 -14.13 20.11
C HIS A 363 -7.31 -15.03 21.35
N LYS A 364 -7.03 -14.48 22.55
CA LYS A 364 -6.92 -15.23 23.82
C LYS A 364 -8.07 -16.23 24.03
N LYS A 365 -9.32 -15.80 23.80
CA LYS A 365 -10.54 -16.62 23.95
C LYS A 365 -10.67 -17.82 22.99
N LEU A 366 -9.87 -17.87 21.93
CA LEU A 366 -9.95 -18.89 20.86
C LEU A 366 -8.72 -19.81 20.78
N ARG A 367 -7.73 -19.65 21.69
CA ARG A 367 -6.44 -20.37 21.62
C ARG A 367 -6.54 -21.90 21.74
N SER A 368 -7.68 -22.42 22.17
CA SER A 368 -7.93 -23.87 22.30
C SER A 368 -8.91 -24.43 21.25
N LYS A 369 -9.29 -23.64 20.25
CA LYS A 369 -10.30 -24.01 19.24
C LYS A 369 -9.69 -24.44 17.90
N ARG A 370 -8.40 -24.80 17.89
CA ARG A 370 -7.65 -25.24 16.70
C ARG A 370 -7.66 -24.24 15.53
N LEU A 371 -7.77 -22.94 15.82
CA LEU A 371 -7.72 -21.91 14.78
C LEU A 371 -6.32 -21.76 14.18
N ALA A 372 -5.26 -21.81 14.99
CA ALA A 372 -3.88 -21.69 14.51
C ALA A 372 -3.52 -22.72 13.41
N PRO A 373 -3.81 -24.03 13.55
CA PRO A 373 -3.64 -24.98 12.45
C PRO A 373 -4.38 -24.64 11.15
N VAL A 374 -5.57 -24.02 11.24
CA VAL A 374 -6.33 -23.58 10.05
C VAL A 374 -5.63 -22.41 9.37
N MET A 375 -5.14 -21.44 10.16
CA MET A 375 -4.35 -20.31 9.63
C MET A 375 -3.09 -20.79 8.93
N ILE A 376 -2.36 -21.75 9.53
CA ILE A 376 -1.15 -22.35 8.95
C ILE A 376 -1.49 -23.06 7.64
N LYS A 377 -2.56 -23.87 7.60
CA LYS A 377 -2.99 -24.53 6.36
C LYS A 377 -3.32 -23.54 5.25
N GLU A 378 -3.99 -22.43 5.57
CA GLU A 378 -4.36 -21.43 4.57
C GLU A 378 -3.15 -20.65 4.05
N VAL A 379 -2.19 -20.25 4.90
CA VAL A 379 -0.96 -19.61 4.42
C VAL A 379 -0.15 -20.57 3.55
N THR A 380 0.01 -21.84 3.98
CA THR A 380 0.68 -22.88 3.17
C THR A 380 -0.02 -23.05 1.82
N ARG A 381 -1.35 -23.09 1.78
CA ARG A 381 -2.10 -23.21 0.53
C ARG A 381 -1.84 -22.03 -0.42
N ARG A 382 -1.80 -20.79 0.09
CA ARG A 382 -1.55 -19.60 -0.74
C ARG A 382 -0.11 -19.53 -1.25
N VAL A 383 0.86 -19.86 -0.40
CA VAL A 383 2.28 -19.96 -0.78
C VAL A 383 2.47 -21.03 -1.86
N HIS A 384 1.82 -22.20 -1.74
CA HIS A 384 1.87 -23.25 -2.75
C HIS A 384 1.25 -22.85 -4.11
N LEU A 385 0.24 -21.97 -4.12
CA LEU A 385 -0.34 -21.46 -5.38
C LEU A 385 0.65 -20.59 -6.18
N GLU A 386 1.64 -20.02 -5.50
CA GLU A 386 2.74 -19.26 -6.12
C GLU A 386 3.96 -20.14 -6.42
N ASN A 387 3.78 -21.47 -6.38
CA ASN A 387 4.81 -22.48 -6.65
C ASN A 387 6.02 -22.41 -5.68
N ILE A 388 5.78 -21.97 -4.45
CA ILE A 388 6.76 -21.99 -3.36
C ILE A 388 6.35 -23.09 -2.38
N TRP A 389 7.30 -23.97 -2.01
CA TRP A 389 6.98 -25.20 -1.26
C TRP A 389 7.66 -25.27 0.11
N GLN A 390 8.51 -24.30 0.44
CA GLN A 390 9.29 -24.24 1.67
C GLN A 390 8.97 -22.96 2.44
N ALA A 391 9.15 -23.00 3.76
CA ALA A 391 9.01 -21.83 4.60
C ALA A 391 10.04 -21.82 5.73
N ALA A 392 10.42 -20.64 6.22
CA ALA A 392 11.21 -20.45 7.42
C ALA A 392 10.37 -19.73 8.47
N TYR A 393 10.46 -20.16 9.73
CA TYR A 393 9.77 -19.51 10.83
C TYR A 393 10.46 -19.78 12.16
N THR A 394 10.16 -18.95 13.15
CA THR A 394 10.64 -19.11 14.52
C THR A 394 9.48 -19.31 15.49
N ALA A 395 9.76 -19.95 16.62
CA ALA A 395 8.80 -20.03 17.72
C ALA A 395 9.52 -20.05 19.07
N GLY A 396 8.93 -19.39 20.07
CA GLY A 396 9.38 -19.48 21.47
C GLY A 396 8.93 -20.75 22.19
N ILE A 397 8.18 -21.62 21.51
CA ILE A 397 7.81 -22.97 21.98
C ILE A 397 8.56 -24.01 21.15
N VAL A 398 8.85 -25.15 21.76
CA VAL A 398 9.49 -26.28 21.07
C VAL A 398 8.43 -27.03 20.26
N LEU A 399 8.66 -27.13 18.96
CA LEU A 399 7.90 -27.95 18.01
C LEU A 399 8.83 -29.04 17.46
N PRO A 400 8.35 -30.26 17.17
CA PRO A 400 9.19 -31.30 16.55
C PRO A 400 9.44 -30.98 15.05
N THR A 401 10.66 -30.80 14.54
CA THR A 401 11.99 -30.72 15.20
C THR A 401 12.70 -29.44 14.73
N PRO A 402 13.28 -28.61 15.62
CA PRO A 402 13.95 -27.37 15.22
C PRO A 402 15.26 -27.64 14.48
N ILE A 403 15.61 -26.74 13.57
CA ILE A 403 16.91 -26.76 12.88
C ILE A 403 18.02 -26.12 13.70
N ALA A 404 17.68 -25.18 14.59
CA ALA A 404 18.60 -24.49 15.49
C ALA A 404 17.82 -23.93 16.68
N THR A 405 18.53 -23.67 17.79
CA THR A 405 17.96 -23.00 18.97
C THR A 405 18.94 -21.93 19.43
N CYS A 406 18.42 -20.72 19.64
CA CYS A 406 19.19 -19.55 20.00
C CYS A 406 18.69 -18.97 21.33
N GLN A 407 19.59 -18.43 22.13
CA GLN A 407 19.32 -17.82 23.42
C GLN A 407 19.11 -16.30 23.27
N TYR A 408 18.10 -15.74 23.94
CA TYR A 408 17.98 -14.29 24.05
C TYR A 408 19.00 -13.74 25.06
N TRP A 409 19.57 -12.58 24.75
CA TRP A 409 20.48 -11.84 25.60
C TRP A 409 20.07 -10.38 25.68
N HIS A 410 20.24 -9.78 26.85
CA HIS A 410 19.78 -8.42 27.15
C HIS A 410 20.93 -7.58 27.73
N ARG A 411 21.09 -6.37 27.20
CA ARG A 411 22.02 -5.37 27.71
C ARG A 411 21.27 -4.13 28.17
N SER A 412 21.35 -3.83 29.47
CA SER A 412 20.64 -2.68 30.06
C SER A 412 21.26 -1.34 29.66
N LEU A 413 20.55 -0.54 28.87
CA LEU A 413 20.96 0.83 28.53
C LEU A 413 20.39 1.84 29.53
N ASN A 414 19.22 1.56 30.10
CA ASN A 414 18.57 2.34 31.14
C ASN A 414 18.23 1.48 32.38
N PRO A 415 19.23 1.12 33.21
CA PRO A 415 18.99 0.25 34.36
C PRO A 415 17.92 0.78 35.33
N LYS A 416 17.77 2.11 35.42
CA LYS A 416 16.72 2.75 36.23
C LYS A 416 15.34 2.34 35.83
N LYS A 417 14.97 2.66 34.60
CA LYS A 417 13.66 2.31 34.07
C LYS A 417 13.43 0.79 34.08
N LEU A 418 14.43 0.00 33.68
CA LEU A 418 14.29 -1.46 33.60
C LEU A 418 14.01 -2.12 34.96
N ILE A 419 14.61 -1.62 36.04
CA ILE A 419 14.36 -2.13 37.40
C ILE A 419 13.01 -1.63 37.91
N ASP A 420 12.68 -0.36 37.69
CA ASP A 420 11.43 0.26 38.13
C ASP A 420 10.20 -0.42 37.51
N VAL A 421 10.29 -0.89 36.26
CA VAL A 421 9.20 -1.61 35.56
C VAL A 421 9.26 -3.12 35.74
N GLY A 422 10.25 -3.63 36.49
CA GLY A 422 10.41 -5.06 36.77
C GLY A 422 10.93 -5.91 35.60
N PHE A 423 11.43 -5.29 34.53
CA PHE A 423 12.11 -6.00 33.43
C PHE A 423 13.42 -6.65 33.90
N SER A 424 14.16 -5.95 34.76
CA SER A 424 15.40 -6.45 35.38
C SER A 424 15.30 -6.36 36.89
N ARG A 425 16.15 -7.13 37.59
CA ARG A 425 16.22 -7.12 39.06
C ARG A 425 17.59 -6.65 39.52
N LEU A 426 17.64 -5.96 40.66
CA LEU A 426 18.90 -5.69 41.34
C LEU A 426 19.50 -7.01 41.83
N GLY A 427 20.75 -7.27 41.44
CA GLY A 427 21.51 -8.42 41.92
C GLY A 427 21.75 -8.35 43.42
N ALA A 428 22.00 -9.51 44.06
CA ALA A 428 22.34 -9.56 45.47
C ALA A 428 23.58 -8.68 45.75
N ARG A 429 23.48 -7.76 46.73
CA ARG A 429 24.54 -6.80 47.12
C ARG A 429 24.84 -5.67 46.11
N MET A 430 24.04 -5.52 45.05
CA MET A 430 24.13 -4.38 44.15
C MET A 430 23.24 -3.23 44.63
N THR A 431 23.73 -2.00 44.50
CA THR A 431 22.93 -0.78 44.69
C THR A 431 22.60 -0.17 43.33
N MET A 432 21.57 0.67 43.29
CA MET A 432 21.15 1.31 42.05
C MET A 432 22.27 2.08 41.36
N SER A 433 23.01 2.89 42.13
CA SER A 433 24.15 3.67 41.62
C SER A 433 25.29 2.78 41.11
N ARG A 434 25.54 1.63 41.75
CA ARG A 434 26.53 0.65 41.28
C ARG A 434 26.10 0.02 39.96
N THR A 435 24.83 -0.34 39.81
CA THR A 435 24.29 -0.90 38.57
C THR A 435 24.37 0.11 37.41
N ILE A 436 24.01 1.37 37.67
CA ILE A 436 24.15 2.45 36.68
C ILE A 436 25.62 2.63 36.28
N LYS A 437 26.53 2.65 37.25
CA LYS A 437 27.98 2.77 36.97
C LYS A 437 28.53 1.57 36.20
N LEU A 438 28.08 0.36 36.51
CA LEU A 438 28.48 -0.87 35.84
C LEU A 438 28.11 -0.85 34.35
N PHE A 439 26.91 -0.34 34.03
CA PHE A 439 26.37 -0.35 32.67
C PHE A 439 26.60 0.94 31.88
N LYS A 440 27.25 1.95 32.49
CA LYS A 440 27.61 3.21 31.84
C LYS A 440 28.41 2.96 30.56
N LEU A 441 28.03 3.68 29.51
CA LEU A 441 28.69 3.71 28.20
C LEU A 441 29.38 5.07 27.98
N PRO A 442 30.38 5.15 27.08
CA PRO A 442 30.95 6.43 26.63
C PRO A 442 29.92 7.34 25.95
N ASP A 443 30.21 8.65 25.95
CA ASP A 443 29.34 9.66 25.33
C ASP A 443 29.56 9.81 23.81
N GLN A 444 30.62 9.23 23.25
CA GLN A 444 30.93 9.27 21.82
C GLN A 444 31.42 7.90 21.35
N THR A 445 31.13 7.58 20.09
CA THR A 445 31.65 6.38 19.43
C THR A 445 33.16 6.48 19.31
N VAL A 446 33.84 5.35 19.44
CA VAL A 446 35.30 5.27 19.43
C VAL A 446 35.83 5.03 18.02
N THR A 447 35.10 4.24 17.21
CA THR A 447 35.54 3.92 15.85
C THR A 447 35.54 5.17 14.95
N PRO A 448 36.68 5.51 14.30
CA PRO A 448 36.74 6.61 13.36
C PRO A 448 35.80 6.38 12.17
N ARG A 449 35.20 7.47 11.66
CA ARG A 449 34.29 7.44 10.50
C ARG A 449 33.10 6.49 10.64
N PHE A 450 32.65 6.25 11.88
CA PHE A 450 31.39 5.59 12.16
C PHE A 450 30.22 6.53 11.80
N ARG A 451 29.52 6.23 10.70
CA ARG A 451 28.42 7.07 10.17
C ARG A 451 27.17 6.25 9.85
N LYS A 452 26.04 6.92 9.65
CA LYS A 452 24.81 6.27 9.17
C LYS A 452 24.96 5.81 7.72
N MET A 453 24.29 4.73 7.38
CA MET A 453 24.16 4.24 6.00
C MET A 453 23.28 5.18 5.17
N GLU A 454 23.69 5.43 3.92
CA GLU A 454 22.96 6.22 2.94
C GLU A 454 22.60 5.36 1.70
N THR A 455 21.70 5.86 0.85
CA THR A 455 21.21 5.12 -0.32
C THR A 455 22.32 4.71 -1.29
N HIS A 456 23.34 5.56 -1.46
CA HIS A 456 24.47 5.28 -2.35
C HIS A 456 25.37 4.13 -1.84
N ASP A 457 25.28 3.77 -0.56
CA ASP A 457 26.08 2.70 0.06
C ASP A 457 25.50 1.29 -0.21
N VAL A 458 24.23 1.21 -0.62
CA VAL A 458 23.48 -0.05 -0.79
C VAL A 458 24.28 -1.11 -1.58
N PRO A 459 24.89 -0.83 -2.75
CA PRO A 459 25.64 -1.84 -3.48
C PRO A 459 26.87 -2.38 -2.72
N ALA A 460 27.55 -1.51 -1.98
CA ALA A 460 28.74 -1.88 -1.23
C ALA A 460 28.40 -2.69 0.03
N VAL A 461 27.35 -2.30 0.75
CA VAL A 461 26.80 -3.06 1.89
C VAL A 461 26.28 -4.43 1.43
N THR A 462 25.62 -4.50 0.27
CA THR A 462 25.13 -5.76 -0.30
C THR A 462 26.27 -6.75 -0.53
N ARG A 463 27.38 -6.31 -1.12
CA ARG A 463 28.56 -7.19 -1.32
C ARG A 463 29.14 -7.66 0.01
N LEU A 464 29.37 -6.72 0.93
CA LEU A 464 29.94 -7.00 2.25
C LEU A 464 29.09 -8.01 3.04
N LEU A 465 27.77 -7.81 3.05
CA LEU A 465 26.83 -8.66 3.77
C LEU A 465 26.71 -10.04 3.14
N ARG A 466 26.64 -10.13 1.80
CA ARG A 466 26.59 -11.43 1.11
C ARG A 466 27.84 -12.25 1.35
N ASP A 467 29.01 -11.62 1.33
CA ASP A 467 30.29 -12.33 1.55
C ASP A 467 30.39 -12.85 2.98
N TYR A 468 29.96 -12.05 3.97
CA TYR A 468 29.86 -12.50 5.36
C TYR A 468 28.83 -13.63 5.54
N LEU A 469 27.62 -13.50 4.97
CA LEU A 469 26.55 -14.47 5.19
C LEU A 469 26.78 -15.83 4.50
N LYS A 470 27.66 -15.90 3.48
CA LYS A 470 28.04 -17.15 2.82
C LYS A 470 28.70 -18.17 3.75
N GLN A 471 29.28 -17.73 4.87
CA GLN A 471 29.95 -18.63 5.81
C GLN A 471 28.98 -19.45 6.68
N PHE A 472 27.70 -19.03 6.75
CA PHE A 472 26.69 -19.71 7.57
C PHE A 472 25.92 -20.75 6.77
N VAL A 473 25.47 -21.80 7.45
CA VAL A 473 24.76 -22.92 6.82
C VAL A 473 23.36 -22.53 6.37
N VAL A 474 22.67 -21.71 7.16
CA VAL A 474 21.36 -21.14 6.81
C VAL A 474 21.39 -19.64 6.99
N ALA A 475 21.22 -18.89 5.90
CA ALA A 475 21.27 -17.44 5.90
C ALA A 475 20.46 -16.87 4.71
N PRO A 476 19.96 -15.63 4.76
CA PRO A 476 19.35 -15.00 3.60
C PRO A 476 20.38 -14.75 2.49
N ASP A 477 19.92 -14.79 1.23
CA ASP A 477 20.67 -14.32 0.07
C ASP A 477 20.05 -13.01 -0.43
N PHE A 478 20.55 -11.91 0.13
CA PHE A 478 20.07 -10.56 -0.16
C PHE A 478 20.57 -10.04 -1.51
N ASP A 479 19.72 -9.32 -2.22
CA ASP A 479 20.13 -8.42 -3.31
C ASP A 479 20.09 -6.95 -2.85
N GLU A 480 20.38 -6.03 -3.77
CA GLU A 480 20.41 -4.60 -3.47
C GLU A 480 19.05 -4.06 -3.05
N ASN A 481 17.95 -4.58 -3.61
CA ASN A 481 16.61 -4.15 -3.23
C ASN A 481 16.23 -4.66 -1.84
N ASP A 482 16.65 -5.88 -1.49
CA ASP A 482 16.46 -6.40 -0.14
C ASP A 482 17.23 -5.54 0.88
N VAL A 483 18.49 -5.20 0.59
CA VAL A 483 19.34 -4.39 1.46
C VAL A 483 18.78 -2.97 1.61
N GLU A 484 18.35 -2.35 0.51
CA GLU A 484 17.69 -1.05 0.55
C GLU A 484 16.42 -1.10 1.41
N HIS A 485 15.62 -2.15 1.30
CA HIS A 485 14.37 -2.26 2.06
C HIS A 485 14.59 -2.49 3.55
N TRP A 486 15.41 -3.50 3.89
CA TRP A 486 15.55 -4.01 5.26
C TRP A 486 16.62 -3.30 6.09
N LEU A 487 17.61 -2.68 5.45
CA LEU A 487 18.80 -2.16 6.12
C LEU A 487 19.01 -0.67 5.91
N LEU A 488 18.37 -0.02 4.94
CA LEU A 488 18.47 1.44 4.84
C LEU A 488 17.81 2.08 6.08
N PRO A 489 18.49 2.98 6.81
CA PRO A 489 17.97 3.54 8.06
C PRO A 489 16.59 4.19 7.88
N LYS A 490 15.64 3.77 8.72
CA LYS A 490 14.29 4.33 8.77
C LYS A 490 13.93 4.64 10.21
N GLU A 491 13.60 5.90 10.47
CA GLU A 491 13.28 6.39 11.81
C GLU A 491 12.16 5.56 12.46
N GLY A 492 12.38 5.14 13.70
CA GLY A 492 11.45 4.29 14.44
C GLY A 492 11.41 2.82 14.02
N ALA A 493 12.17 2.40 13.00
CA ALA A 493 12.11 1.03 12.48
C ALA A 493 13.47 0.32 12.46
N VAL A 494 14.44 0.78 11.66
CA VAL A 494 15.79 0.21 11.61
C VAL A 494 16.85 1.31 11.63
N ASP A 495 17.94 1.03 12.30
CA ASP A 495 19.13 1.86 12.32
C ASP A 495 20.33 1.06 11.83
N SER A 496 21.03 1.61 10.84
CA SER A 496 22.20 0.99 10.22
C SER A 496 23.35 1.97 10.09
N PHE A 497 24.55 1.48 10.38
CA PHE A 497 25.78 2.27 10.43
C PHE A 497 26.92 1.55 9.71
N LEU A 498 27.86 2.36 9.24
CA LEU A 498 29.00 1.96 8.41
C LEU A 498 30.29 2.52 9.00
N VAL A 499 31.38 1.80 8.74
CA VAL A 499 32.74 2.27 8.99
C VAL A 499 33.49 2.35 7.65
N GLU A 500 34.00 3.54 7.35
CA GLU A 500 34.85 3.77 6.19
C GLU A 500 36.33 3.74 6.55
N SER A 501 37.12 2.93 5.82
CA SER A 501 38.59 2.95 5.94
C SER A 501 39.11 4.37 5.73
N PRO A 502 39.89 4.95 6.68
CA PRO A 502 40.49 6.27 6.56
C PRO A 502 41.29 6.49 5.27
N GLU A 503 42.00 5.47 4.79
CA GLU A 503 42.86 5.61 3.60
C GLU A 503 42.08 5.42 2.29
N THR A 504 41.25 4.37 2.18
CA THR A 504 40.67 3.98 0.89
C THR A 504 39.25 4.50 0.67
N HIS A 505 38.62 5.09 1.69
CA HIS A 505 37.20 5.49 1.69
C HIS A 505 36.24 4.35 1.32
N ARG A 506 36.67 3.10 1.49
CA ARG A 506 35.83 1.92 1.25
C ARG A 506 35.11 1.55 2.53
N ILE A 507 33.87 1.10 2.39
CA ILE A 507 33.12 0.51 3.49
C ILE A 507 33.81 -0.79 3.91
N THR A 508 34.13 -0.88 5.19
CA THR A 508 34.83 -2.01 5.80
C THR A 508 33.93 -2.79 6.73
N ASP A 509 33.17 -2.09 7.58
CA ASP A 509 32.32 -2.68 8.59
C ASP A 509 30.88 -2.14 8.47
N PHE A 510 29.92 -2.95 8.92
CA PHE A 510 28.49 -2.66 8.91
C PHE A 510 27.86 -3.16 10.21
N CYS A 511 26.98 -2.39 10.83
CA CYS A 511 26.16 -2.88 11.93
C CYS A 511 24.75 -2.30 11.89
N SER A 512 23.76 -3.08 12.29
CA SER A 512 22.37 -2.65 12.33
C SER A 512 21.58 -3.21 13.51
N PHE A 513 20.54 -2.48 13.89
CA PHE A 513 19.55 -2.91 14.86
C PHE A 513 18.16 -2.35 14.52
N TYR A 514 17.12 -3.10 14.85
CA TYR A 514 15.74 -2.67 14.66
C TYR A 514 15.08 -2.30 15.98
N THR A 515 14.12 -1.38 15.91
CA THR A 515 13.34 -0.88 17.04
C THR A 515 12.15 -1.80 17.24
N LEU A 516 11.91 -2.23 18.48
CA LEU A 516 10.66 -2.85 18.88
C LEU A 516 10.20 -2.22 20.19
N GLU A 517 9.14 -1.44 20.10
CA GLU A 517 8.52 -0.81 21.25
C GLU A 517 7.51 -1.75 21.93
N SER A 518 7.47 -1.66 23.25
CA SER A 518 6.72 -2.58 24.11
C SER A 518 5.94 -1.80 25.16
N SER A 519 4.61 -1.81 25.10
CA SER A 519 3.75 -1.11 26.07
C SER A 519 3.86 -1.71 27.46
N ILE A 520 4.19 -0.94 28.48
CA ILE A 520 4.39 -1.41 29.85
C ILE A 520 3.04 -1.51 30.59
N LEU A 521 2.69 -2.70 31.03
CA LEU A 521 1.46 -2.96 31.80
C LEU A 521 1.67 -2.65 33.28
N GLY A 522 0.80 -1.80 33.85
CA GLY A 522 0.69 -1.63 35.31
C GLY A 522 1.75 -0.72 35.95
N SER A 523 2.51 0.06 35.17
CA SER A 523 3.42 1.09 35.71
C SER A 523 2.76 2.48 35.67
N PRO A 524 2.74 3.24 36.78
CA PRO A 524 2.20 4.60 36.80
C PRO A 524 3.13 5.63 36.12
N ASN A 525 4.43 5.31 35.98
CA ASN A 525 5.46 6.28 35.57
C ASN A 525 5.98 6.05 34.15
N HIS A 526 5.77 4.86 33.58
CA HIS A 526 6.31 4.48 32.27
C HIS A 526 5.25 3.75 31.45
N SER A 527 5.01 4.23 30.22
CA SER A 527 4.04 3.65 29.29
C SER A 527 4.67 2.74 28.24
N ILE A 528 5.90 3.01 27.81
CA ILE A 528 6.57 2.31 26.71
C ILE A 528 7.99 1.92 27.13
N LEU A 529 8.39 0.70 26.79
CA LEU A 529 9.76 0.19 26.83
C LEU A 529 10.34 0.21 25.41
N ASN A 530 11.40 0.99 25.21
CA ASN A 530 12.06 1.10 23.92
C ASN A 530 13.21 0.09 23.85
N ALA A 531 13.03 -0.98 23.08
CA ALA A 531 14.04 -2.01 22.92
C ALA A 531 14.65 -1.98 21.52
N ALA A 532 15.98 -1.98 21.45
CA ALA A 532 16.72 -2.20 20.22
C ALA A 532 17.05 -3.69 20.10
N TYR A 533 16.94 -4.27 18.91
CA TYR A 533 17.29 -5.66 18.63
C TYR A 533 18.41 -5.70 17.59
N SER A 534 19.52 -6.33 17.96
CA SER A 534 20.65 -6.59 17.05
C SER A 534 20.16 -7.31 15.80
N TYR A 535 20.51 -6.78 14.63
CA TYR A 535 20.12 -7.35 13.35
C TYR A 535 21.34 -8.00 12.66
N TYR A 536 21.88 -7.40 11.59
CA TYR A 536 23.07 -7.92 10.92
C TYR A 536 24.30 -7.07 11.22
N ASN A 537 25.39 -7.73 11.60
CA ASN A 537 26.65 -7.07 11.94
C ASN A 537 27.81 -7.77 11.23
N VAL A 538 28.59 -7.01 10.47
CA VAL A 538 29.74 -7.45 9.69
C VAL A 538 30.94 -6.63 10.09
N ALA A 539 31.96 -7.31 10.61
CA ALA A 539 33.21 -6.72 11.06
C ALA A 539 34.38 -7.36 10.28
N THR A 540 35.13 -6.55 9.53
CA THR A 540 36.30 -6.96 8.76
C THR A 540 37.58 -6.27 9.24
N ALA A 541 37.54 -4.97 9.49
CA ALA A 541 38.70 -4.17 9.92
C ALA A 541 38.61 -3.86 11.42
N THR A 542 37.43 -3.47 11.89
CA THR A 542 37.19 -3.17 13.30
C THR A 542 36.87 -4.44 14.07
N PRO A 543 37.46 -4.69 15.26
CA PRO A 543 37.03 -5.82 16.09
C PRO A 543 35.53 -5.78 16.38
N LEU A 544 34.84 -6.91 16.23
CA LEU A 544 33.38 -6.98 16.40
C LEU A 544 32.92 -6.45 17.78
N LEU A 545 33.70 -6.70 18.83
CA LEU A 545 33.48 -6.15 20.17
C LEU A 545 33.37 -4.61 20.16
N GLN A 546 34.29 -3.95 19.45
CA GLN A 546 34.35 -2.50 19.37
C GLN A 546 33.20 -1.96 18.52
N LEU A 547 32.91 -2.59 17.37
CA LEU A 547 31.80 -2.22 16.50
C LEU A 547 30.46 -2.28 17.26
N MET A 548 30.23 -3.36 18.01
CA MET A 548 29.01 -3.51 18.81
C MET A 548 28.97 -2.57 20.02
N ASN A 549 30.11 -2.22 20.60
CA ASN A 549 30.17 -1.19 21.64
C ASN A 549 29.70 0.18 21.09
N ASP A 550 30.10 0.54 19.87
CA ASP A 550 29.64 1.77 19.22
C ASP A 550 28.14 1.73 18.89
N ALA A 551 27.61 0.58 18.46
CA ALA A 551 26.17 0.38 18.30
C ALA A 551 25.40 0.59 19.62
N LEU A 552 25.91 0.09 20.75
CA LEU A 552 25.32 0.34 22.08
C LEU A 552 25.35 1.81 22.48
N ILE A 553 26.43 2.54 22.16
CA ILE A 553 26.55 3.98 22.43
C ILE A 553 25.48 4.73 21.64
N VAL A 554 25.30 4.42 20.35
CA VAL A 554 24.30 5.09 19.52
C VAL A 554 22.88 4.73 19.94
N ALA A 555 22.61 3.47 20.27
CA ALA A 555 21.32 3.08 20.85
C ALA A 555 21.05 3.84 22.16
N LYS A 556 22.06 4.01 23.02
CA LYS A 556 21.90 4.79 24.25
C LYS A 556 21.58 6.26 23.98
N LYS A 557 22.22 6.88 22.98
CA LYS A 557 21.95 8.26 22.56
C LYS A 557 20.57 8.46 21.97
N LYS A 558 19.99 7.40 21.40
CA LYS A 558 18.63 7.36 20.86
C LYS A 558 17.58 6.98 21.93
N ASP A 559 17.93 7.09 23.20
CA ASP A 559 17.04 6.82 24.34
C ASP A 559 16.43 5.40 24.38
N PHE A 560 17.13 4.41 23.82
CA PHE A 560 16.77 3.01 24.04
C PHE A 560 17.02 2.60 25.49
N ASP A 561 16.14 1.75 26.02
CA ASP A 561 16.19 1.26 27.40
C ASP A 561 16.97 -0.03 27.54
N VAL A 562 16.88 -0.90 26.53
CA VAL A 562 17.54 -2.20 26.48
C VAL A 562 17.98 -2.50 25.05
N PHE A 563 19.13 -3.16 24.92
CA PHE A 563 19.62 -3.71 23.66
C PHE A 563 19.60 -5.23 23.74
N ASN A 564 18.87 -5.86 22.83
CA ASN A 564 18.65 -7.28 22.77
C ASN A 564 19.48 -7.89 21.65
N SER A 565 19.97 -9.10 21.85
CA SER A 565 20.70 -9.85 20.84
C SER A 565 20.45 -11.35 20.99
N PHE A 566 20.51 -12.07 19.89
CA PHE A 566 20.63 -13.52 19.89
C PHE A 566 22.09 -13.93 19.83
N ASP A 567 22.38 -15.15 20.25
CA ASP A 567 23.68 -15.83 20.09
C ASP A 567 23.90 -16.43 18.69
N VAL A 568 23.14 -15.96 17.69
CA VAL A 568 23.33 -16.30 16.28
C VAL A 568 24.64 -15.76 15.72
N MET A 569 25.10 -16.33 14.60
CA MET A 569 26.31 -15.88 13.91
C MET A 569 27.52 -15.85 14.86
N HIS A 570 28.30 -14.77 14.85
CA HIS A 570 29.45 -14.57 15.72
C HIS A 570 29.13 -13.74 16.97
N ASN A 571 27.85 -13.56 17.30
CA ASN A 571 27.45 -12.64 18.36
C ASN A 571 27.97 -13.07 19.74
N GLU A 572 28.08 -14.38 20.00
CA GLU A 572 28.56 -14.91 21.30
C GLU A 572 29.89 -14.29 21.76
N SER A 573 30.76 -13.92 20.80
CA SER A 573 32.07 -13.32 21.07
C SER A 573 32.00 -12.02 21.89
N PHE A 574 30.99 -11.16 21.68
CA PHE A 574 30.89 -9.87 22.35
C PHE A 574 29.93 -9.84 23.55
N LEU A 575 29.04 -10.83 23.68
CA LEU A 575 27.92 -10.76 24.63
C LEU A 575 28.40 -10.60 26.07
N LYS A 576 29.29 -11.48 26.54
CA LYS A 576 29.78 -11.45 27.93
C LYS A 576 30.62 -10.21 28.21
N GLU A 577 31.50 -9.85 27.28
CA GLU A 577 32.42 -8.71 27.42
C GLU A 577 31.68 -7.38 27.43
N LEU A 578 30.66 -7.23 26.59
CA LEU A 578 29.78 -6.07 26.60
C LEU A 578 28.69 -6.14 27.66
N LYS A 579 28.75 -7.08 28.61
CA LYS A 579 27.83 -7.19 29.77
C LYS A 579 26.38 -7.49 29.40
N PHE A 580 26.15 -8.24 28.32
CA PHE A 580 24.86 -8.85 28.08
C PHE A 580 24.60 -9.97 29.10
N GLY A 581 23.39 -10.00 29.65
CA GLY A 581 22.91 -11.09 30.49
C GLY A 581 22.02 -12.04 29.68
N PRO A 582 22.09 -13.37 29.91
CA PRO A 582 21.18 -14.30 29.27
C PRO A 582 19.75 -14.08 29.80
N GLY A 583 18.78 -13.99 28.89
CA GLY A 583 17.36 -13.99 29.20
C GLY A 583 16.83 -15.40 29.51
N ASP A 584 15.56 -15.51 29.89
CA ASP A 584 14.88 -16.80 30.08
C ASP A 584 14.26 -17.35 28.77
N GLY A 585 14.21 -16.54 27.71
CA GLY A 585 13.65 -16.91 26.42
C GLY A 585 14.65 -17.65 25.53
N LYS A 586 14.18 -18.68 24.84
CA LYS A 586 14.88 -19.31 23.70
C LYS A 586 14.02 -19.17 22.45
N LEU A 587 14.67 -18.95 21.32
CA LEU A 587 14.03 -18.92 20.02
C LEU A 587 14.46 -20.15 19.22
N HIS A 588 13.48 -20.90 18.75
CA HIS A 588 13.70 -22.11 17.96
C HIS A 588 13.40 -21.81 16.49
N TYR A 589 14.32 -22.21 15.61
CA TYR A 589 14.20 -22.00 14.17
C TYR A 589 13.72 -23.28 13.47
N TYR A 590 12.87 -23.12 12.47
CA TYR A 590 12.27 -24.22 11.73
C TYR A 590 12.29 -23.93 10.24
N LEU A 591 12.46 -25.00 9.45
CA LEU A 591 12.20 -24.99 8.03
C LEU A 591 11.06 -25.96 7.72
N TYR A 592 10.01 -25.46 7.08
CA TYR A 592 8.92 -26.28 6.56
C TYR A 592 9.33 -26.92 5.25
N ASN A 593 9.06 -28.22 5.11
CA ASN A 593 9.33 -28.99 3.90
C ASN A 593 10.79 -28.91 3.41
N TYR A 594 11.74 -28.76 4.34
CA TYR A 594 13.16 -28.75 4.07
C TYR A 594 13.91 -29.47 5.19
N ARG A 595 14.71 -30.48 4.85
CA ARG A 595 15.40 -31.33 5.83
C ARG A 595 16.90 -31.04 5.82
N LEU A 596 17.44 -30.72 6.99
CA LEU A 596 18.88 -30.67 7.22
C LEU A 596 19.36 -32.00 7.82
N LYS A 597 20.60 -32.40 7.51
CA LYS A 597 21.20 -33.65 8.01
C LYS A 597 21.41 -33.62 9.54
N HIS A 598 21.75 -32.45 10.08
CA HIS A 598 22.04 -32.24 11.50
C HIS A 598 21.40 -30.94 11.99
N VAL A 599 21.09 -30.90 13.29
CA VAL A 599 20.71 -29.67 13.98
C VAL A 599 21.93 -28.76 14.04
N LEU A 600 21.75 -27.50 13.65
CA LEU A 600 22.79 -26.49 13.58
C LEU A 600 23.07 -25.91 14.97
N LYS A 601 24.32 -25.52 15.19
CA LYS A 601 24.70 -24.63 16.29
C LYS A 601 24.17 -23.22 16.00
N ALA A 602 23.96 -22.41 17.04
CA ALA A 602 23.55 -21.02 16.86
C ALA A 602 24.56 -20.22 15.99
N SER A 603 25.85 -20.53 16.10
CA SER A 603 26.90 -19.93 15.29
C SER A 603 26.91 -20.32 13.81
N GLU A 604 26.22 -21.40 13.43
CA GLU A 604 26.07 -21.83 12.03
C GLU A 604 24.82 -21.23 11.37
N LEU A 605 24.00 -20.50 12.14
CA LEU A 605 22.78 -19.84 11.69
C LEU A 605 23.04 -18.34 11.46
N GLY A 606 22.82 -17.89 10.23
CA GLY A 606 22.91 -16.50 9.81
C GLY A 606 21.55 -15.88 9.47
N LEU A 607 20.47 -16.40 10.05
CA LEU A 607 19.11 -15.96 9.77
C LEU A 607 18.51 -15.25 10.99
N VAL A 608 18.15 -13.97 10.82
CA VAL A 608 17.41 -13.19 11.81
C VAL A 608 16.02 -12.88 11.25
N LEU A 609 14.97 -13.38 11.92
CA LEU A 609 13.57 -13.12 11.58
C LEU A 609 13.01 -12.07 12.56
N LEU A 610 12.20 -11.14 12.06
CA LEU A 610 11.70 -9.97 12.81
C LEU A 610 10.69 -10.27 13.91
#